data_AF-A0A931F3G2-F1
#
_entry.id   AF-A0A931F3G2-F1
#
_cell.length_a   1.000
_cell.length_b   1.000
_cell.length_c   1.000
_cell.angle_alpha   90.00
_cell.angle_beta   90.00
_cell.angle_gamma   90.00
#
_symmetry.space_group_name_H-M   'P 1'
#
loop_
_entity.id
_entity.type
_entity.pdbx_description
1 polymer ?
#
loop_
_entity_poly.entity_id
_entity_poly.type
_entity_poly.pdbx_seq_one_letter_code
_entity_poly.pdbx_strand_id
1 'polypeptide(L)'
;MEDEQITTIGGCHLCKRTFSFTPASVMTVMMDPETNLPLGMTVSGSFREPTPEATARSVKEHVCPDCVNRMKQLRAFMDQPTRQFDTWQRPNP
;
A
#
# COMPACT_ATOMS: atom_id res chain seq x y z
N MET A 1 -4.40 31.52 9.76
CA MET A 1 -3.99 30.69 10.90
C MET A 1 -3.26 29.53 10.28
N GLU A 2 -1.94 29.66 10.13
CA GLU A 2 -1.10 28.56 9.65
C GLU A 2 -0.75 27.74 10.87
N ASP A 3 -1.48 26.64 11.07
CA ASP A 3 -1.12 25.63 12.06
C ASP A 3 0.32 25.22 11.78
N GLU A 4 1.21 25.55 12.71
CA GLU A 4 2.62 25.17 12.72
C GLU A 4 2.65 23.63 12.80
N GLN A 5 2.67 22.97 11.64
CA GLN A 5 2.60 21.52 11.56
C GLN A 5 3.91 20.95 12.11
N ILE A 6 3.86 20.48 13.36
CA ILE A 6 5.00 19.84 14.03
C ILE A 6 5.38 18.59 13.21
N THR A 7 6.54 18.66 12.56
CA THR A 7 7.10 17.54 11.83
C THR A 7 7.80 16.59 12.81
N THR A 8 7.59 15.30 12.63
CA THR A 8 8.23 14.20 13.38
C THR A 8 9.15 13.42 12.45
N ILE A 9 10.19 12.80 13.01
CA ILE A 9 11.06 11.86 12.28
C ILE A 9 10.63 10.44 12.64
N GLY A 10 10.43 9.58 11.63
CA GLY A 10 10.18 8.16 11.84
C GLY A 10 10.62 7.30 10.66
N GLY A 11 10.49 5.98 10.79
CA GLY A 11 10.86 5.01 9.76
C GLY A 11 9.71 4.70 8.80
N CYS A 12 10.03 4.54 7.51
CA CYS A 12 9.11 3.98 6.53
C CYS A 12 9.06 2.46 6.68
N HIS A 13 7.87 1.89 6.84
CA HIS A 13 7.70 0.46 7.00
C HIS A 13 8.15 -0.33 5.75
N LEU A 14 7.99 0.23 4.55
CA LEU A 14 8.29 -0.48 3.30
C LEU A 14 9.79 -0.46 2.94
N CYS A 15 10.41 0.72 2.90
CA CYS A 15 11.81 0.86 2.50
C CYS A 15 12.79 0.94 3.67
N LYS A 16 12.29 0.94 4.92
CA LYS A 16 13.05 1.03 6.18
C LYS A 16 13.90 2.30 6.33
N ARG A 17 13.77 3.28 5.43
CA ARG A 17 14.44 4.58 5.52
C ARG A 17 13.73 5.49 6.51
N THR A 18 14.50 6.30 7.25
CA THR A 18 13.96 7.38 8.07
C THR A 18 13.53 8.56 7.20
N PHE A 19 12.41 9.19 7.54
CA PHE A 19 11.91 10.38 6.87
C PHE A 19 11.17 11.29 7.85
N SER A 20 11.13 12.59 7.54
CA SER A 20 10.33 13.57 8.28
C SER A 20 8.90 13.58 7.72
N PHE A 21 7.90 13.62 8.60
CA PHE A 21 6.51 13.72 8.21
C PHE A 21 5.66 14.43 9.25
N THR A 22 4.51 14.95 8.81
CA THR A 22 3.46 15.39 9.74
C THR A 22 2.59 14.19 10.12
N PRO A 23 2.46 13.83 11.41
CA PRO A 23 1.66 12.69 11.85
C PRO A 23 0.20 12.74 11.38
N ALA A 24 -0.36 13.94 11.20
CA ALA A 24 -1.73 14.15 10.74
C ALA A 24 -1.96 13.82 9.25
N SER A 25 -0.90 13.84 8.42
CA SER A 25 -1.03 13.73 6.96
C SER A 25 -0.27 12.55 6.34
N VAL A 26 0.61 11.90 7.12
CA VAL A 26 1.39 10.77 6.63
C VAL A 26 0.49 9.57 6.33
N MET A 27 0.78 8.86 5.24
CA MET A 27 0.10 7.60 4.97
C MET A 27 0.49 6.58 6.04
N THR A 28 -0.49 5.98 6.68
CA THR A 28 -0.30 4.85 7.59
C THR A 28 -1.04 3.62 7.10
N VAL A 29 -0.48 2.44 7.37
CA VAL A 29 -1.13 1.15 7.15
C VAL A 29 -1.22 0.40 8.48
N MET A 30 -2.34 -0.27 8.72
CA MET A 30 -2.48 -1.17 9.87
C MET A 30 -1.76 -2.48 9.54
N MET A 31 -0.71 -2.80 10.27
CA MET A 31 0.07 -4.03 10.10
C MET A 31 -0.15 -4.95 11.29
N ASP A 32 -0.32 -6.24 11.03
CA ASP A 32 -0.25 -7.26 12.07
C ASP A 32 1.23 -7.62 12.31
N PRO A 33 1.79 -7.37 13.51
CA PRO A 33 3.20 -7.64 13.80
C PRO A 33 3.53 -9.14 13.80
N GLU A 34 2.55 -10.03 13.97
CA GLU A 34 2.78 -11.48 13.96
C GLU A 34 3.06 -11.99 12.54
N THR A 35 2.27 -11.52 11.57
CA THR A 35 2.40 -11.92 10.16
C THR A 35 3.26 -10.96 9.34
N ASN A 36 3.51 -9.76 9.86
CA ASN A 36 4.12 -8.63 9.16
C ASN A 36 3.39 -8.29 7.84
N LEU A 37 2.06 -8.48 7.83
CA LEU A 37 1.18 -8.21 6.70
C LEU A 37 0.17 -7.12 7.05
N PRO A 38 -0.37 -6.39 6.04
CA PRO A 38 -1.52 -5.52 6.25
C PRO A 38 -2.68 -6.28 6.86
N LEU A 39 -3.43 -5.62 7.74
CA LEU A 39 -4.57 -6.22 8.40
C LEU A 39 -5.58 -6.74 7.35
N GLY A 40 -5.92 -8.04 7.43
CA GLY A 40 -6.80 -8.72 6.50
C GLY A 40 -6.13 -9.29 5.25
N MET A 41 -4.83 -9.03 5.03
CA MET A 41 -4.08 -9.66 3.95
C MET A 41 -3.60 -11.05 4.36
N THR A 42 -3.86 -12.06 3.53
CA THR A 42 -3.31 -13.41 3.70
C THR A 42 -1.95 -13.53 3.02
N VAL A 43 -1.17 -14.55 3.38
CA VAL A 43 0.12 -14.88 2.74
C VAL A 43 0.00 -15.14 1.24
N SER A 44 -1.17 -15.59 0.77
CA SER A 44 -1.46 -15.82 -0.65
C SER A 44 -1.84 -14.52 -1.40
N GLY A 45 -1.83 -13.38 -0.72
CA GLY A 45 -2.17 -12.07 -1.30
C GLY A 45 -3.68 -11.82 -1.45
N SER A 46 -4.53 -12.69 -0.91
CA SER A 46 -5.99 -12.46 -0.87
C SER A 46 -6.38 -11.65 0.36
N PHE A 47 -7.51 -10.95 0.28
CA PHE A 47 -8.06 -10.23 1.42
C PHE A 47 -9.15 -11.07 2.11
N ARG A 48 -9.08 -11.15 3.44
CA ARG A 48 -10.07 -11.81 4.30
C ARG A 48 -10.36 -10.88 5.48
N GLU A 49 -11.56 -11.02 6.06
CA GLU A 49 -11.88 -10.37 7.32
C GLU A 49 -10.83 -10.73 8.41
N PRO A 50 -10.22 -9.72 9.07
CA PRO A 50 -9.22 -9.96 10.11
C PRO A 50 -9.86 -10.60 11.35
N THR A 51 -9.11 -11.44 12.06
CA THR A 51 -9.61 -11.93 13.36
C THR A 51 -9.60 -10.81 14.42
N PRO A 52 -10.41 -10.93 15.49
CA PRO A 52 -10.39 -9.96 16.59
C PRO A 52 -9.00 -9.80 17.21
N GLU A 53 -8.25 -10.89 17.32
CA GLU A 53 -6.90 -10.91 17.90
C GLU A 53 -5.89 -10.20 16.99
N ALA A 54 -5.98 -10.39 15.68
CA ALA A 54 -5.15 -9.67 14.70
C ALA A 54 -5.46 -8.16 14.74
N THR A 55 -6.73 -7.80 14.84
CA THR A 55 -7.16 -6.40 14.94
C THR A 55 -6.63 -5.74 16.22
N ALA A 56 -6.77 -6.42 17.36
CA ALA A 56 -6.33 -5.90 18.66
C ALA A 56 -4.82 -5.69 18.77
N ARG A 57 -4.02 -6.48 18.03
CA ARG A 57 -2.56 -6.41 18.03
C ARG A 57 -1.98 -5.56 16.90
N SER A 58 -2.83 -5.14 15.96
CA SER A 58 -2.38 -4.38 14.79
C SER A 58 -1.82 -3.01 15.18
N VAL A 59 -0.74 -2.62 14.49
CA VAL A 59 -0.02 -1.36 14.72
C VAL A 59 -0.10 -0.46 13.50
N LYS A 60 -0.17 0.85 13.74
CA LYS A 60 -0.08 1.85 12.67
C LYS A 60 1.37 2.03 12.26
N GLU A 61 1.65 1.71 11.01
CA GLU A 61 2.97 1.80 10.43
C GLU A 61 3.02 2.90 9.36
N HIS A 62 4.05 3.73 9.41
CA HIS A 62 4.19 4.90 8.53
C HIS A 62 4.79 4.50 7.18
N VAL A 63 4.32 5.12 6.10
CA VAL A 63 4.83 4.89 4.74
C VAL A 63 5.29 6.20 4.13
N CYS A 64 6.53 6.24 3.63
CA CYS A 64 7.06 7.45 3.01
C CYS A 64 6.36 7.76 1.66
N PRO A 65 6.30 9.05 1.27
CA PRO A 65 5.68 9.47 0.01
C PRO A 65 6.23 8.75 -1.23
N ASP A 66 7.54 8.45 -1.26
CA ASP A 66 8.16 7.75 -2.39
C ASP A 66 7.60 6.33 -2.56
N CYS A 67 7.46 5.59 -1.47
CA CYS A 67 6.88 4.26 -1.50
C CYS A 67 5.39 4.29 -1.88
N VAL A 68 4.64 5.28 -1.38
CA VAL A 68 3.26 5.51 -1.79
C VAL A 68 3.16 5.76 -3.30
N ASN A 69 4.00 6.67 -3.82
CA ASN A 69 4.00 7.00 -5.24
C ASN A 69 4.37 5.81 -6.10
N ARG A 70 5.35 5.01 -5.66
CA ARG A 70 5.72 3.76 -6.34
C ARG A 70 4.58 2.75 -6.37
N MET A 71 3.83 2.58 -5.28
CA MET A 71 2.65 1.70 -5.26
C MET A 71 1.55 2.21 -6.18
N LYS A 72 1.31 3.53 -6.22
CA LYS A 72 0.34 4.13 -7.15
C LYS A 72 0.71 3.88 -8.62
N GLN A 73 1.99 4.03 -8.96
CA GLN A 73 2.50 3.74 -10.31
C GLN A 73 2.34 2.26 -10.67
N LEU A 74 2.66 1.37 -9.74
CA LEU A 74 2.47 -0.08 -9.94
C LEU A 74 1.00 -0.42 -10.17
N ARG A 75 0.09 0.15 -9.37
CA ARG A 75 -1.34 -0.03 -9.54
C ARG A 75 -1.81 0.48 -10.90
N ALA A 76 -1.40 1.68 -11.30
CA ALA A 76 -1.76 2.23 -12.60
C ALA A 76 -1.28 1.35 -13.77
N PHE A 77 -0.12 0.71 -13.63
CA PHE A 77 0.38 -0.26 -14.60
C PHE A 77 -0.46 -1.54 -14.64
N MET A 78 -0.85 -2.09 -13.48
CA MET A 78 -1.68 -3.30 -13.39
C MET A 78 -3.13 -3.07 -13.85
N ASP A 79 -3.68 -1.88 -13.60
CA ASP A 79 -5.03 -1.48 -14.01
C ASP A 79 -5.10 -1.16 -15.53
N GLN A 80 -3.97 -1.17 -16.23
CA GLN A 80 -3.94 -0.92 -17.67
C GLN A 80 -4.68 -2.05 -18.41
N PRO A 81 -5.70 -1.73 -19.23
CA PRO A 81 -6.42 -2.77 -19.98
C PRO A 81 -5.43 -3.51 -20.88
N THR A 82 -5.47 -4.84 -20.84
CA THR A 82 -4.71 -5.68 -21.76
C THR A 82 -5.01 -5.23 -23.17
N ARG A 83 -3.97 -4.95 -23.97
CA ARG A 83 -4.14 -4.66 -25.41
C ARG A 83 -4.96 -5.81 -25.98
N GLN A 84 -6.15 -5.48 -26.50
CA GLN A 84 -6.90 -6.44 -27.30
C GLN A 84 -6.01 -6.75 -28.51
N PHE A 85 -5.47 -7.96 -28.56
CA PHE A 85 -4.90 -8.46 -29.79
C PHE A 85 -6.09 -8.63 -30.74
N ASP A 86 -6.13 -7.84 -31.81
CA ASP A 86 -7.11 -8.04 -32.87
C ASP A 86 -7.05 -9.51 -33.29
N THR A 87 -8.19 -10.18 -33.14
CA THR A 87 -8.41 -11.57 -33.51
C THR A 87 -7.88 -11.77 -34.92
N TRP A 88 -6.91 -12.68 -35.09
CA TRP A 88 -6.37 -13.08 -36.40
C TRP A 88 -7.52 -13.33 -37.38
N GLN A 89 -7.79 -12.36 -38.26
CA GLN A 89 -8.75 -12.50 -39.34
C GLN A 89 -8.19 -13.55 -40.31
N ARG A 90 -8.64 -14.80 -40.18
CA ARG A 90 -8.42 -15.80 -41.23
C ARG A 90 -9.14 -15.30 -42.49
N PRO A 91 -8.46 -15.22 -43.65
CA PRO A 91 -9.17 -14.99 -44.91
C PRO A 91 -10.14 -16.17 -45.14
N ASN A 92 -11.41 -15.84 -45.37
CA ASN A 92 -12.42 -16.82 -45.77
C ASN A 92 -12.11 -17.30 -47.20
N PRO A 93 -12.34 -18.59 -47.55
CA PRO A 93 -11.99 -19.15 -48.85
C PRO A 93 -12.78 -18.57 -50.02
#